data_AF-A0A946FA53-F1
#
_entry.id   AF-A0A946FA53-F1
#
_cell.length_a   1.000
_cell.length_b   1.000
_cell.length_c   1.000
_cell.angle_alpha   90.00
_cell.angle_beta   90.00
_cell.angle_gamma   90.00
#
_symmetry.space_group_name_H-M   'P 1'
#
loop_
_entity.id
_entity.type
_entity.pdbx_description
1 polymer ?
#
loop_
_entity_poly.entity_id
_entity_poly.type
_entity_poly.pdbx_seq_one_letter_code
_entity_poly.pdbx_strand_id
1 'polypeptide(L)'
;MASAEDTSREQAIQIERDAVQRMDQADRLMAEAHQMLHTEADRVGGPRAGNLRQRAWRAEQALRSAKLFWFSQAGQDKYLDEHVFAGRRNGFFVDVGGYDGITGSNTASFELFRGWDGILVEPVPNFFELARQYRNCRCL
;
A
#
# COMPACT_ATOMS: atom_id res chain seq x y z
N MET A 1 6.92 -37.95 -25.87
CA MET A 1 5.57 -37.46 -25.54
C MET A 1 5.74 -36.48 -24.39
N ALA A 2 5.80 -35.17 -24.66
CA ALA A 2 5.63 -34.17 -23.60
C ALA A 2 4.18 -34.30 -23.12
N SER A 3 3.98 -34.59 -21.83
CA SER A 3 2.67 -34.95 -21.28
C SER A 3 1.78 -33.71 -21.17
N ALA A 4 0.46 -33.91 -21.13
CA ALA A 4 -0.53 -32.83 -20.96
C ALA A 4 -0.30 -31.95 -19.70
N GLU A 5 0.49 -32.45 -18.73
CA GLU A 5 0.89 -31.70 -17.53
C GLU A 5 1.89 -30.57 -17.85
N ASP A 6 2.79 -30.77 -18.82
CA ASP A 6 3.80 -29.77 -19.20
C ASP A 6 3.13 -28.59 -19.93
N THR A 7 2.16 -28.88 -20.80
CA THR A 7 1.35 -27.86 -21.48
C THR A 7 0.47 -27.07 -20.51
N SER A 8 -0.10 -27.73 -19.50
CA SER A 8 -0.91 -27.06 -18.47
C SER A 8 -0.07 -26.12 -17.60
N ARG A 9 1.19 -26.50 -17.33
CA ARG A 9 2.15 -25.69 -16.56
C ARG A 9 2.65 -24.49 -17.36
N GLU A 10 2.94 -24.65 -18.65
CA GLU A 10 3.31 -23.54 -19.55
C GLU A 10 2.17 -22.53 -19.70
N GLN A 11 0.92 -23.01 -19.81
CA GLN A 11 -0.26 -22.15 -19.88
C GLN A 11 -0.45 -21.33 -18.59
N ALA A 12 -0.26 -21.94 -17.42
CA ALA A 12 -0.35 -21.23 -16.14
C ALA A 12 0.72 -20.13 -16.01
N ILE A 13 1.97 -20.41 -16.41
CA ILE A 13 3.06 -19.42 -16.42
C ILE A 13 2.76 -18.27 -17.38
N GLN A 14 2.14 -18.56 -18.53
CA GLN A 14 1.76 -17.52 -19.49
C GLN A 14 0.65 -16.62 -18.93
N ILE A 15 -0.35 -17.19 -18.27
CA ILE A 15 -1.43 -16.43 -17.62
C ILE A 15 -0.84 -15.50 -16.54
N GLU A 16 0.09 -16.01 -15.73
CA GLU A 16 0.76 -15.23 -14.69
C GLU A 16 1.55 -14.05 -15.28
N ARG A 17 2.36 -14.30 -16.31
CA ARG A 17 3.12 -13.25 -17.01
C ARG A 17 2.21 -12.18 -17.60
N ASP A 18 1.12 -12.60 -18.25
CA ASP A 18 0.17 -11.67 -18.84
C ASP A 18 -0.57 -10.85 -17.77
N ALA A 19 -0.90 -11.44 -16.63
CA ALA A 19 -1.52 -10.74 -15.50
C ALA A 19 -0.59 -9.68 -14.93
N VAL A 20 0.68 -10.01 -14.69
CA VAL A 20 1.70 -9.07 -14.20
C VAL A 20 1.91 -7.92 -15.20
N GLN A 21 2.02 -8.22 -16.50
CA GLN A 21 2.15 -7.17 -17.53
C GLN A 21 0.95 -6.22 -17.56
N ARG A 22 -0.27 -6.74 -17.39
CA ARG A 22 -1.48 -5.91 -17.32
C ARG A 22 -1.51 -5.05 -16.07
N MET A 23 -1.03 -5.55 -14.93
CA MET A 23 -0.88 -4.76 -13.71
C MET A 23 0.14 -3.63 -13.91
N ASP A 24 1.33 -3.92 -14.46
CA ASP A 24 2.35 -2.90 -14.76
C ASP A 24 1.86 -1.82 -15.75
N GLN A 25 0.98 -2.20 -16.68
CA GLN A 25 0.35 -1.26 -17.60
C GLN A 25 -0.71 -0.40 -16.90
N ALA A 26 -1.56 -1.00 -16.07
CA ALA A 26 -2.55 -0.27 -15.28
C ALA A 26 -1.87 0.75 -14.34
N ASP A 27 -0.76 0.36 -13.72
CA ASP A 27 0.03 1.24 -12.86
C ASP A 27 0.61 2.44 -13.62
N ARG A 28 1.14 2.22 -14.84
CA ARG A 28 1.61 3.36 -15.66
C ARG A 28 0.49 4.30 -16.04
N LEU A 29 -0.63 3.76 -16.54
CA LEU A 29 -1.77 4.56 -17.00
C LEU A 29 -2.40 5.37 -15.87
N MET A 30 -2.51 4.80 -14.67
CA MET A 30 -3.08 5.51 -13.52
C MET A 30 -2.12 6.59 -13.00
N ALA A 31 -0.80 6.39 -13.08
CA ALA A 31 0.19 7.39 -12.68
C ALA A 31 0.19 8.59 -13.64
N GLU A 32 0.08 8.33 -14.94
CA GLU A 32 -0.12 9.37 -15.95
C GLU A 32 -1.42 10.14 -15.72
N ALA A 33 -2.53 9.43 -15.48
CA ALA A 33 -3.83 10.06 -15.21
C ALA A 33 -3.79 10.94 -13.95
N HIS A 34 -3.12 10.47 -12.89
CA HIS A 34 -2.89 11.26 -11.67
C HIS A 34 -2.14 12.56 -11.97
N GLN A 35 -1.01 12.48 -12.69
CA GLN A 35 -0.21 13.66 -13.05
C GLN A 35 -1.00 14.66 -13.91
N MET A 36 -1.74 14.18 -14.90
CA MET A 36 -2.57 15.02 -15.77
C MET A 36 -3.67 15.75 -14.99
N LEU A 37 -4.37 15.02 -14.11
CA LEU A 37 -5.45 15.57 -13.31
C LEU A 37 -4.95 16.57 -12.27
N HIS A 38 -3.80 16.32 -11.63
CA HIS A 38 -3.17 17.29 -10.73
C HIS A 38 -2.74 18.55 -11.46
N THR A 39 -2.03 18.41 -12.57
CA THR A 39 -1.56 19.55 -13.36
C THR A 39 -2.71 20.44 -13.81
N GLU A 40 -3.80 19.85 -14.29
CA GLU A 40 -4.98 20.62 -14.70
C GLU A 40 -5.70 21.23 -13.50
N ALA A 41 -5.80 20.52 -12.36
CA ALA A 41 -6.41 21.05 -11.14
C ALA A 41 -5.68 22.26 -10.55
N ASP A 42 -4.36 22.38 -10.78
CA ASP A 42 -3.57 23.53 -10.36
C ASP A 42 -3.68 24.70 -11.34
N ARG A 43 -4.00 24.40 -12.61
CA ARG A 43 -4.27 25.41 -13.64
C ARG A 43 -5.67 26.01 -13.50
N VAL A 44 -6.66 25.22 -13.09
CA VAL A 44 -8.06 25.68 -12.95
C VAL A 44 -8.38 26.04 -11.49
N GLY A 45 -9.27 27.01 -11.29
CA GLY A 45 -9.77 27.38 -9.96
C GLY A 45 -11.16 26.84 -9.65
N GLY A 46 -11.63 27.08 -8.42
CA GLY A 46 -13.02 26.88 -8.02
C GLY A 46 -13.47 25.42 -7.97
N PRO A 47 -14.79 25.16 -8.06
CA PRO A 47 -15.38 23.82 -7.88
C PRO A 47 -14.83 22.75 -8.84
N ARG A 48 -14.39 23.17 -10.04
CA ARG A 48 -13.80 22.29 -11.05
C ARG A 48 -12.46 21.72 -10.61
N ALA A 49 -11.62 22.54 -9.96
CA ALA A 49 -10.35 22.09 -9.38
C ALA A 49 -10.56 21.03 -8.30
N GLY A 50 -11.59 21.21 -7.47
CA GLY A 50 -11.97 20.22 -6.45
C GLY A 50 -12.35 18.86 -7.04
N ASN A 51 -13.15 18.84 -8.11
CA ASN A 51 -13.53 17.59 -8.77
C ASN A 51 -12.32 16.87 -9.41
N LEU A 52 -11.39 17.61 -10.00
CA LEU A 52 -10.17 17.05 -10.59
C LEU A 52 -9.24 16.47 -9.52
N ARG A 53 -9.05 17.17 -8.39
CA ARG A 53 -8.29 16.64 -7.24
C ARG A 53 -8.90 15.36 -6.67
N GLN A 54 -10.24 15.28 -6.59
CA GLN A 54 -10.92 14.06 -6.15
C GLN A 54 -10.67 12.88 -7.11
N ARG A 55 -10.64 13.13 -8.42
CA ARG A 55 -10.34 12.10 -9.43
C ARG A 55 -8.86 11.71 -9.42
N ALA A 56 -7.95 12.67 -9.22
CA ALA A 56 -6.53 12.40 -9.06
C ALA A 56 -6.30 11.50 -7.83
N TRP A 57 -6.96 11.80 -6.71
CA TRP A 57 -6.93 10.94 -5.53
C TRP A 57 -7.47 9.53 -5.78
N ARG A 58 -8.51 9.38 -6.62
CA ARG A 58 -8.98 8.04 -7.02
C ARG A 58 -7.96 7.29 -7.88
N ALA A 59 -7.26 7.97 -8.79
CA ALA A 59 -6.18 7.38 -9.57
C ALA A 59 -5.00 6.98 -8.67
N GLU A 60 -4.63 7.85 -7.72
CA GLU A 60 -3.66 7.57 -6.67
C GLU A 60 -4.07 6.35 -5.85
N GLN A 61 -5.35 6.24 -5.47
CA GLN A 61 -5.89 5.09 -4.74
C GLN A 61 -5.88 3.80 -5.57
N ALA A 62 -6.06 3.88 -6.88
CA ALA A 62 -6.01 2.72 -7.79
C ALA A 62 -4.58 2.23 -8.06
N LEU A 63 -3.58 3.11 -7.96
CA LEU A 63 -2.14 2.79 -8.02
C LEU A 63 -1.61 2.09 -6.76
N ARG A 64 -2.42 2.00 -5.70
CA ARG A 64 -2.01 1.55 -4.37
C ARG A 64 -1.60 0.08 -4.27
N SER A 65 -1.76 -0.72 -5.32
CA SER A 65 -1.51 -2.16 -5.29
C SER A 65 -0.09 -2.62 -5.61
N ALA A 66 0.89 -1.74 -5.88
CA ALA A 66 2.27 -2.20 -6.14
C ALA A 66 3.40 -1.54 -5.32
N LYS A 67 3.21 -0.36 -4.69
CA LYS A 67 4.32 0.39 -4.06
C LYS A 67 3.94 1.28 -2.87
N LEU A 68 2.96 0.90 -2.05
CA LEU A 68 2.66 1.69 -0.85
C LEU A 68 3.67 1.42 0.26
N PHE A 69 4.53 2.40 0.49
CA PHE A 69 5.35 2.51 1.68
C PHE A 69 4.54 2.97 2.90
N TRP A 70 3.25 3.31 2.78
CA TRP A 70 2.47 3.99 3.81
C TRP A 70 1.07 3.39 3.98
N PHE A 71 0.64 3.21 5.23
CA PHE A 71 -0.58 2.48 5.61
C PHE A 71 -1.54 3.32 6.45
N SER A 72 -1.09 4.46 6.97
CA SER A 72 -1.89 5.30 7.87
C SER A 72 -3.11 5.92 7.17
N GLN A 73 -4.16 6.18 7.95
CA GLN A 73 -5.43 6.68 7.44
C GLN A 73 -5.32 8.06 6.75
N ALA A 74 -4.41 8.92 7.23
CA ALA A 74 -4.27 10.30 6.79
C ALA A 74 -2.80 10.70 6.52
N GLY A 75 -1.91 9.73 6.27
CA GLY A 75 -0.50 9.98 5.95
C GLY A 75 0.39 10.29 7.16
N GLN A 76 -0.06 9.97 8.38
CA GLN A 76 0.71 10.18 9.60
C GLN A 76 2.05 9.42 9.57
N ASP A 77 2.07 8.18 9.10
CA ASP A 77 3.29 7.38 9.03
C ASP A 77 4.32 7.95 8.06
N LYS A 78 3.88 8.46 6.91
CA LYS A 78 4.72 9.24 5.99
C LYS A 78 5.29 10.50 6.67
N TYR A 79 4.45 11.28 7.34
CA TYR A 79 4.90 12.50 8.03
C TYR A 79 5.94 12.19 9.10
N LEU A 80 5.70 11.15 9.89
CA LEU A 80 6.62 10.67 10.91
C LEU A 80 7.95 10.25 10.27
N ASP A 81 7.92 9.49 9.18
CA ASP A 81 9.15 9.03 8.53
C ASP A 81 9.94 10.18 7.90
N GLU A 82 9.28 11.09 7.18
CA GLU A 82 9.95 12.16 6.43
C GLU A 82 10.44 13.30 7.33
N HIS A 83 9.65 13.67 8.35
CA HIS A 83 9.88 14.90 9.11
C HIS A 83 10.30 14.70 10.56
N VAL A 84 9.94 13.58 11.19
CA VAL A 84 10.23 13.33 12.61
C VAL A 84 11.41 12.39 12.77
N PHE A 85 11.36 11.25 12.09
CA PHE A 85 12.37 10.20 12.17
C PHE A 85 13.41 10.30 11.05
N ALA A 86 13.17 11.14 10.04
CA ALA A 86 14.08 11.40 8.92
C ALA A 86 14.66 10.12 8.29
N GLY A 87 13.78 9.15 8.02
CA GLY A 87 14.13 7.86 7.42
C GLY A 87 14.91 6.91 8.33
N ARG A 88 14.89 7.12 9.66
CA ARG A 88 15.53 6.22 10.64
C ARG A 88 15.13 4.77 10.39
N ARG A 89 16.13 3.89 10.44
CA ARG A 89 15.96 2.42 10.36
C ARG A 89 16.17 1.77 11.71
N ASN A 90 15.68 0.54 11.86
CA ASN A 90 15.90 -0.31 13.04
C ASN A 90 15.46 0.34 14.37
N GLY A 91 14.33 1.04 14.38
CA GLY A 91 13.72 1.57 15.60
C GLY A 91 12.79 0.56 16.28
N PHE A 92 12.03 1.05 17.26
CA PHE A 92 11.04 0.26 17.99
C PHE A 92 9.72 1.02 18.12
N PHE A 93 8.59 0.37 17.88
CA PHE A 93 7.25 0.97 18.04
C PHE A 93 6.38 0.19 19.03
N VAL A 94 5.36 0.89 19.55
CA VAL A 94 4.22 0.27 20.22
C VAL A 94 2.96 0.79 19.53
N ASP A 95 2.17 -0.12 18.96
CA ASP A 95 0.92 0.20 18.27
C ASP A 95 -0.25 -0.32 19.10
N VAL A 96 -1.18 0.57 19.47
CA VAL A 96 -2.30 0.22 20.37
C VAL A 96 -3.61 0.44 19.62
N GLY A 97 -4.39 -0.64 19.46
CA GLY A 97 -5.55 -0.68 18.58
C GLY A 97 -5.16 -0.98 17.14
N GLY A 98 -4.43 -2.07 16.94
CA GLY A 98 -3.84 -2.44 15.64
C GLY A 98 -4.85 -2.90 14.58
N TYR A 99 -6.12 -3.12 14.93
CA TYR A 99 -7.17 -3.58 14.02
C TYR A 99 -6.72 -4.82 13.21
N ASP A 100 -6.89 -4.85 11.89
CA ASP A 100 -6.44 -5.95 11.01
C ASP A 100 -4.91 -5.97 10.76
N GLY A 101 -4.16 -5.10 11.43
CA GLY A 101 -2.71 -4.96 11.34
C GLY A 101 -2.21 -4.07 10.20
N ILE A 102 -3.05 -3.78 9.19
CA ILE A 102 -2.60 -3.09 7.96
C ILE A 102 -3.42 -1.84 7.71
N THR A 103 -4.74 -1.93 7.71
CA THR A 103 -5.65 -0.84 7.36
C THR A 103 -5.54 0.28 8.38
N GLY A 104 -5.00 1.42 7.96
CA GLY A 104 -4.85 2.59 8.83
C GLY A 104 -3.66 2.51 9.79
N SER A 105 -2.80 1.49 9.70
CA SER A 105 -1.67 1.34 10.62
C SER A 105 -0.66 2.47 10.47
N ASN A 106 -0.24 3.04 11.60
CA ASN A 106 0.84 4.02 11.64
C ASN A 106 2.22 3.37 11.73
N THR A 107 2.29 2.06 11.96
CA THR A 107 3.54 1.34 12.28
C THR A 107 3.95 0.33 11.21
N ALA A 108 3.02 -0.09 10.34
CA ALA A 108 3.28 -1.11 9.33
C ALA A 108 4.40 -0.73 8.35
N SER A 109 4.47 0.54 7.96
CA SER A 109 5.51 1.06 7.08
C SER A 109 6.90 1.00 7.72
N PHE A 110 6.99 1.33 9.01
CA PHE A 110 8.24 1.28 9.75
C PHE A 110 8.75 -0.16 9.91
N GLU A 111 7.85 -1.11 10.20
CA GLU A 111 8.23 -2.52 10.29
C GLU A 111 8.69 -3.06 8.93
N LEU A 112 7.84 -2.94 7.92
CA LEU A 112 8.03 -3.62 6.64
C LEU A 112 9.17 -3.01 5.81
N PHE A 113 9.42 -1.71 5.93
CA PHE A 113 10.36 -1.01 5.04
C PHE A 113 11.54 -0.36 5.77
N ARG A 114 11.38 0.04 7.04
CA ARG A 114 12.46 0.63 7.84
C ARG A 114 13.14 -0.39 8.76
N GLY A 115 12.65 -1.62 8.82
CA GLY A 115 13.20 -2.70 9.64
C GLY A 115 13.04 -2.43 11.14
N TRP A 116 12.02 -1.67 11.53
CA TRP A 116 11.68 -1.48 12.93
C TRP A 116 11.06 -2.75 13.49
N ASP A 117 11.31 -3.02 14.77
CA ASP A 117 10.60 -4.04 15.53
C ASP A 117 9.53 -3.38 16.41
N GLY A 118 8.64 -4.16 17.04
CA GLY A 118 7.64 -3.55 17.89
C GLY A 118 6.68 -4.52 18.57
N ILE A 119 5.71 -3.91 19.23
CA ILE A 119 4.56 -4.59 19.83
C ILE A 119 3.29 -3.97 19.26
N LEU A 120 2.37 -4.81 18.80
CA LEU A 120 1.01 -4.43 18.42
C LEU A 120 0.04 -4.98 19.46
N VAL A 121 -0.86 -4.16 19.96
CA VAL A 121 -1.90 -4.56 20.91
C VAL A 121 -3.25 -4.44 20.25
N GLU A 122 -4.01 -5.54 20.18
CA GLU A 122 -5.37 -5.53 19.63
C GLU A 122 -6.30 -6.41 20.48
N PRO A 123 -7.25 -5.82 21.23
CA PRO A 123 -8.09 -6.58 22.15
C PRO A 123 -9.22 -7.37 21.49
N VAL A 124 -9.62 -7.05 20.24
CA VAL A 124 -10.71 -7.74 19.57
C VAL A 124 -10.18 -9.03 18.91
N PRO A 125 -10.64 -10.23 19.33
CA PRO A 125 -10.03 -11.49 18.91
C PRO A 125 -9.93 -11.69 17.40
N ASN A 126 -10.99 -11.33 16.65
CA ASN A 126 -10.99 -11.49 15.19
C ASN A 126 -9.95 -10.58 14.50
N PHE A 127 -9.76 -9.36 15.01
CA PHE A 127 -8.79 -8.43 14.44
C PHE A 127 -7.37 -8.77 14.89
N PHE A 128 -7.19 -9.22 16.13
CA PHE A 128 -5.94 -9.78 16.61
C PHE A 128 -5.42 -10.92 15.73
N GLU A 129 -6.27 -11.89 15.37
CA GLU A 129 -5.87 -12.99 14.49
C GLU A 129 -5.49 -12.53 13.09
N LEU A 130 -6.19 -11.52 12.54
CA LEU A 130 -5.81 -10.91 11.26
C LEU A 130 -4.47 -10.17 11.37
N ALA A 131 -4.28 -9.36 12.41
CA ALA A 131 -3.02 -8.65 12.64
C ALA A 131 -1.84 -9.61 12.75
N ARG A 132 -2.00 -10.74 13.45
CA ARG A 132 -0.96 -11.78 13.56
C ARG A 132 -0.59 -12.45 12.23
N GLN A 133 -1.46 -12.43 11.24
CA GLN A 133 -1.15 -12.99 9.92
C GLN A 133 -0.30 -12.03 9.08
N TYR A 134 -0.48 -10.72 9.26
CA TYR A 134 0.16 -9.71 8.42
C TYR A 134 1.35 -9.01 9.07
N ARG A 135 1.55 -9.17 10.38
CA ARG A 135 2.59 -8.48 11.15
C ARG A 135 3.60 -9.49 11.69
N ASN A 136 4.89 -9.16 11.57
CA ASN A 136 5.98 -9.93 12.14
C ASN A 136 6.31 -9.49 13.58
N CYS A 137 5.95 -8.26 13.94
CA CYS A 137 6.07 -7.76 15.30
C CYS A 137 5.22 -8.57 16.30
N ARG A 138 5.51 -8.43 17.59
CA ARG A 138 4.79 -9.16 18.63
C ARG A 138 3.36 -8.62 18.78
N CYS A 139 2.36 -9.40 18.41
CA CYS A 139 0.96 -9.09 18.70
C CYS A 139 0.56 -9.58 20.12
N LEU A 140 -0.11 -8.72 20.88
CA LEU A 140 -0.65 -8.94 22.22
C LEU A 140 -2.16 -8.74 22.28
#